data_AF-A0A3C1SFM3-F1
#
_entry.id   AF-A0A3C1SFM3-F1
#
_cell.length_a   1.000
_cell.length_b   1.000
_cell.length_c   1.000
_cell.angle_alpha   90.00
_cell.angle_beta   90.00
_cell.angle_gamma   90.00
#
_symmetry.space_group_name_H-M   'P 1'
#
loop_
_entity.id
_entity.type
_entity.pdbx_description
1 polymer ?
#
loop_
_entity_poly.entity_id
_entity_poly.type
_entity_poly.pdbx_seq_one_letter_code
_entity_poly.pdbx_strand_id
1 'polypeptide(L)'
;MRYIIGIILFTVTASYAIELPSDLRDGDIIFQTSRSSQSIAIQRATKSPYSHVGIILFQNNKPYVFEAASTVCYTPLDTWISRGQGKRYVLKRLKEASTRLSGSELKKAAKKFEGKPYDL
;
A
#
# COMPACT_ATOMS: atom_id res chain seq x y z
N MET A 1 42.30 -22.36 -37.42
CA MET A 1 41.66 -21.18 -36.80
C MET A 1 40.35 -21.61 -36.14
N ARG A 2 40.18 -21.43 -34.83
CA ARG A 2 38.91 -21.65 -34.11
C ARG A 2 38.38 -20.27 -33.72
N TYR A 3 37.25 -19.85 -34.28
CA TYR A 3 36.58 -18.62 -33.89
C TYR A 3 35.51 -18.95 -32.84
N ILE A 4 35.66 -18.40 -31.64
CA ILE A 4 34.65 -18.45 -30.58
C ILE A 4 33.75 -17.23 -30.77
N ILE A 5 32.51 -17.45 -31.20
CA ILE A 5 31.48 -16.40 -31.27
C ILE A 5 30.85 -16.32 -29.87
N GLY A 6 31.21 -15.28 -29.11
CA GLY A 6 30.58 -14.95 -27.84
C GLY A 6 29.29 -14.18 -28.08
N ILE A 7 28.15 -14.76 -27.73
CA ILE A 7 26.86 -14.06 -27.70
C ILE A 7 26.74 -13.35 -26.35
N ILE A 8 26.85 -12.03 -26.35
CA ILE A 8 26.55 -11.19 -25.18
C ILE A 8 25.05 -10.91 -25.20
N LEU A 9 24.31 -11.54 -24.29
CA LEU A 9 22.88 -11.32 -24.10
C LEU A 9 22.68 -10.13 -23.16
N PHE A 10 22.42 -8.94 -23.71
CA PHE A 10 22.06 -7.76 -22.92
C PHE A 10 20.57 -7.85 -22.56
N THR A 11 20.25 -8.35 -21.37
CA THR A 11 18.87 -8.30 -20.87
C THR A 11 18.57 -6.88 -20.39
N VAL A 12 17.85 -6.12 -21.21
CA VAL A 12 17.30 -4.81 -20.81
C VAL A 12 16.15 -5.07 -19.84
N THR A 13 16.37 -4.84 -18.55
CA THR A 13 15.29 -4.83 -17.57
C THR A 13 14.58 -3.47 -17.65
N ALA A 14 13.41 -3.43 -18.27
CA ALA A 14 12.53 -2.27 -18.20
C ALA A 14 11.95 -2.16 -16.78
N SER A 15 12.35 -1.12 -16.03
CA SER A 15 11.68 -0.76 -14.78
C SER A 15 10.34 -0.11 -15.09
N TYR A 16 9.25 -0.84 -14.86
CA TYR A 16 7.91 -0.25 -14.84
C TYR A 16 7.76 0.59 -13.58
N ALA A 17 7.77 1.90 -13.72
CA ALA A 17 7.38 2.80 -12.64
C ALA A 17 5.88 2.64 -12.39
N ILE A 18 5.49 2.44 -11.13
CA ILE A 18 4.08 2.51 -10.73
C ILE A 18 3.71 3.99 -10.82
N GLU A 19 2.84 4.35 -11.77
CA GLU A 19 2.27 5.68 -11.84
C GLU A 19 1.28 5.82 -10.69
N LEU A 20 1.71 6.49 -9.62
CA LEU A 20 0.87 6.77 -8.48
C LEU A 20 -0.18 7.82 -8.87
N PRO A 21 -1.39 7.76 -8.28
CA PRO A 21 -2.39 8.79 -8.51
C PRO A 21 -1.81 10.16 -8.14
N SER A 22 -1.95 11.12 -9.05
CA SER A 22 -1.38 12.47 -8.89
C SER A 22 -1.98 13.28 -7.73
N ASP A 23 -3.15 12.85 -7.21
CA ASP A 23 -3.89 13.54 -6.16
C ASP A 23 -4.11 12.64 -4.92
N LEU A 24 -3.04 12.06 -4.37
CA LEU A 24 -3.09 11.40 -3.07
C LEU A 24 -3.14 12.43 -1.94
N ARG A 25 -3.95 12.17 -0.90
CA ARG A 25 -4.11 13.06 0.25
C ARG A 25 -4.08 12.30 1.57
N ASP A 26 -3.69 13.01 2.63
CA ASP A 26 -3.88 12.52 4.00
C ASP A 26 -5.35 12.11 4.20
N GLY A 27 -5.57 10.90 4.70
CA GLY A 27 -6.91 10.36 4.97
C GLY A 27 -7.54 9.55 3.83
N ASP A 28 -6.89 9.41 2.68
CA ASP A 28 -7.33 8.42 1.68
C ASP A 28 -7.25 7.02 2.28
N ILE A 29 -8.28 6.21 2.06
CA ILE A 29 -8.34 4.82 2.51
C ILE A 29 -8.00 3.93 1.32
N ILE A 30 -7.01 3.06 1.50
CA ILE A 30 -6.52 2.16 0.45
C ILE A 30 -6.83 0.72 0.80
N PHE A 31 -7.36 -0.03 -0.17
CA PHE A 31 -7.78 -1.42 -0.04
C PHE A 31 -7.02 -2.30 -1.02
N GLN A 32 -6.67 -3.52 -0.60
CA GLN A 32 -6.13 -4.55 -1.49
C GLN A 32 -6.57 -5.96 -1.07
N THR A 33 -6.30 -6.93 -1.94
CA THR A 33 -6.36 -8.35 -1.59
C THR A 33 -5.00 -8.78 -1.04
N SER A 34 -4.95 -9.20 0.22
CA SER A 34 -3.74 -9.68 0.90
C SER A 34 -3.29 -11.03 0.34
N ARG A 35 -2.02 -11.36 0.56
CA ARG A 35 -1.45 -12.69 0.32
C ARG A 35 -1.30 -13.52 1.60
N SER A 36 -1.79 -13.02 2.75
CA SER A 36 -1.76 -13.77 4.01
C SER A 36 -2.70 -14.98 3.97
N SER A 37 -2.40 -15.99 4.80
CA SER A 37 -3.22 -17.20 4.93
C SER A 37 -4.67 -16.92 5.32
N GLN A 38 -4.91 -15.85 6.09
CA GLN A 38 -6.24 -15.44 6.53
C GLN A 38 -7.06 -14.72 5.45
N SER A 39 -6.44 -14.29 4.34
CA SER A 39 -7.10 -13.48 3.31
C SER A 39 -8.37 -14.14 2.76
N ILE A 40 -8.32 -15.44 2.46
CA ILE A 40 -9.46 -16.18 1.89
C ILE A 40 -10.63 -16.22 2.88
N ALA A 41 -10.36 -16.39 4.18
CA ALA A 41 -11.38 -16.40 5.21
C ALA A 41 -12.09 -15.05 5.31
N ILE A 42 -11.32 -13.95 5.34
CA ILE A 42 -11.85 -12.57 5.36
C ILE A 42 -12.73 -12.30 4.13
N GLN A 43 -12.25 -12.65 2.94
CA GLN A 43 -12.99 -12.42 1.69
C GLN A 43 -14.34 -13.14 1.70
N ARG A 44 -14.37 -14.41 2.14
CA ARG A 44 -15.58 -15.21 2.21
C ARG A 44 -16.56 -14.70 3.26
N ALA A 45 -16.07 -14.39 4.46
CA ALA A 45 -16.89 -13.91 5.56
C ALA A 45 -17.52 -12.55 5.25
N THR A 46 -16.79 -11.66 4.57
CA THR A 46 -17.24 -10.29 4.25
C THR A 46 -17.91 -10.16 2.89
N LYS A 47 -17.90 -11.22 2.06
CA LYS A 47 -18.33 -11.19 0.65
C LYS A 47 -17.68 -10.06 -0.15
N SER A 48 -16.40 -9.79 0.15
CA SER A 48 -15.62 -8.70 -0.44
C SER A 48 -14.28 -9.24 -0.96
N PRO A 49 -13.75 -8.71 -2.08
CA PRO A 49 -12.40 -9.06 -2.53
C PRO A 49 -11.30 -8.43 -1.67
N TYR A 50 -11.63 -7.42 -0.86
CA TYR A 50 -10.66 -6.70 -0.04
C TYR A 50 -10.45 -7.42 1.29
N SER A 51 -9.19 -7.68 1.61
CA SER A 51 -8.82 -8.38 2.85
C SER A 51 -7.69 -7.68 3.59
N HIS A 52 -7.31 -6.48 3.16
CA HIS A 52 -6.36 -5.61 3.84
C HIS A 52 -6.66 -4.16 3.52
N VAL A 53 -6.40 -3.28 4.49
CA VAL A 53 -6.72 -1.86 4.41
C VAL A 53 -5.68 -1.04 5.17
N GLY A 54 -5.49 0.21 4.75
CA GLY A 54 -4.77 1.21 5.51
C GLY A 54 -5.21 2.63 5.15
N ILE A 55 -4.59 3.62 5.79
CA ILE A 55 -4.86 5.04 5.54
C ILE A 55 -3.59 5.70 5.01
N ILE A 56 -3.71 6.49 3.94
CA ILE A 56 -2.63 7.30 3.40
C ILE A 56 -2.33 8.44 4.36
N LEU A 57 -1.07 8.51 4.80
CA LEU A 57 -0.53 9.62 5.57
C LEU A 57 0.83 10.03 4.99
N PHE A 58 0.99 11.30 4.68
CA PHE A 58 2.21 11.87 4.16
C PHE A 58 3.21 12.15 5.27
N GLN A 59 4.44 11.67 5.11
CA GLN A 59 5.60 12.03 5.93
C GLN A 59 6.66 12.63 5.02
N ASN A 60 7.15 13.83 5.35
CA ASN A 60 8.17 14.54 4.54
C ASN A 60 7.83 14.55 3.04
N ASN A 61 6.57 14.88 2.71
CA ASN A 61 6.03 14.92 1.35
C ASN A 61 6.06 13.59 0.58
N LYS A 62 6.22 12.46 1.27
CA LYS A 62 6.14 11.10 0.70
C LYS A 62 4.91 10.36 1.24
N PRO A 63 4.16 9.63 0.41
CA PRO A 63 2.99 8.90 0.85
C PRO A 63 3.38 7.59 1.54
N TYR A 64 2.82 7.36 2.73
CA TYR A 64 2.89 6.11 3.44
C TYR A 64 1.47 5.57 3.66
N VAL A 65 1.34 4.26 3.70
CA VAL A 65 0.15 3.60 4.23
C VAL A 65 0.39 3.35 5.71
N PHE A 66 -0.42 3.97 6.57
CA PHE A 66 -0.52 3.60 7.97
C PHE A 66 -1.43 2.38 8.08
N GLU A 67 -0.87 1.25 8.50
CA GLU A 67 -1.54 -0.06 8.49
C GLU A 67 -1.31 -0.83 9.79
N ALA A 68 -2.23 -1.73 10.11
CA ALA A 68 -2.04 -2.77 11.13
C ALA A 68 -1.53 -4.06 10.45
N ALA A 69 -0.21 -4.18 10.31
CA ALA A 69 0.45 -5.43 9.93
C ALA A 69 0.78 -6.23 11.20
N SER A 70 1.92 -6.94 11.28
CA SER A 70 2.35 -7.58 12.55
C SER A 70 2.41 -6.60 13.73
N THR A 71 2.74 -5.34 13.42
CA THR A 71 2.59 -4.18 14.28
C THR A 71 1.99 -3.04 13.47
N VAL A 72 1.39 -2.07 14.14
CA VAL A 72 0.89 -0.86 13.51
C VAL A 72 2.06 0.03 13.08
N CYS A 73 2.19 0.29 11.79
CA CYS A 73 3.36 0.96 11.22
C CYS A 73 3.04 1.80 9.97
N TYR A 74 4.04 2.57 9.53
CA TYR A 74 4.03 3.28 8.25
C TYR A 74 4.80 2.47 7.20
N THR A 75 4.12 2.02 6.16
CA THR A 75 4.74 1.32 5.02
C THR A 75 4.78 2.27 3.80
N PRO A 76 5.93 2.43 3.12
CA PRO A 76 5.97 3.17 1.85
C PRO A 76 4.91 2.67 0.87
N LEU A 77 4.20 3.59 0.20
CA LEU A 77 3.05 3.22 -0.63
C LEU A 77 3.37 2.19 -1.73
N ASP A 78 4.50 2.34 -2.42
CA ASP A 78 4.98 1.41 -3.43
C ASP A 78 5.20 0.00 -2.87
N THR A 79 5.80 -0.08 -1.68
CA THR A 79 6.04 -1.30 -0.94
C THR A 79 4.71 -1.94 -0.53
N TRP A 80 3.75 -1.15 -0.04
CA TRP A 80 2.43 -1.63 0.35
C TRP A 80 1.67 -2.24 -0.84
N ILE A 81 1.64 -1.54 -1.97
CA ILE A 81 1.01 -2.00 -3.22
C ILE A 81 1.68 -3.29 -3.72
N SER A 82 3.01 -3.38 -3.61
CA SER A 82 3.75 -4.57 -4.06
C SER A 82 3.38 -5.86 -3.31
N ARG A 83 2.95 -5.73 -2.04
CA ARG A 83 2.53 -6.85 -1.18
C ARG A 83 1.15 -7.39 -1.56
N GLY A 84 0.30 -6.57 -2.19
CA GLY A 84 -1.04 -6.96 -2.64
C GLY A 84 -1.04 -7.96 -3.80
N GLN A 85 -2.08 -8.78 -3.90
CA GLN A 85 -2.25 -9.72 -5.01
C GLN A 85 -2.34 -8.98 -6.35
N GLY A 86 -1.40 -9.27 -7.25
CA GLY A 86 -1.34 -8.64 -8.58
C GLY A 86 -1.09 -7.13 -8.54
N LYS A 87 -0.59 -6.57 -7.42
CA LYS A 87 -0.40 -5.12 -7.23
C LYS A 87 -1.68 -4.28 -7.44
N ARG A 88 -2.85 -4.90 -7.30
CA ARG A 88 -4.15 -4.23 -7.45
C ARG A 88 -4.57 -3.60 -6.15
N TYR A 89 -5.06 -2.37 -6.23
CA TYR A 89 -5.60 -1.64 -5.08
C TYR A 89 -6.78 -0.77 -5.50
N VAL A 90 -7.56 -0.33 -4.51
CA VAL A 90 -8.61 0.68 -4.68
C VAL A 90 -8.41 1.76 -3.63
N LEU A 91 -8.47 3.02 -4.06
CA LEU A 91 -8.50 4.18 -3.18
C LEU A 91 -9.92 4.68 -3.00
N LYS A 92 -10.24 5.09 -1.78
CA LYS A 92 -11.49 5.74 -1.41
C LYS A 92 -11.18 6.98 -0.60
N ARG A 93 -11.92 8.05 -0.83
CA ARG A 93 -11.83 9.30 -0.08
C ARG A 93 -13.19 9.62 0.52
N LEU A 94 -13.19 10.13 1.75
CA LEU A 94 -14.40 10.64 2.38
C LEU A 94 -15.00 11.78 1.54
N LYS A 95 -16.32 11.77 1.32
CA LYS A 95 -16.99 12.91 0.67
C LYS A 95 -16.74 14.17 1.51
N GLU A 96 -16.39 15.26 0.84
CA GLU A 96 -16.07 16.54 1.49
C GLU A 96 -14.87 16.44 2.46
N ALA A 97 -13.89 15.55 2.18
CA ALA A 97 -12.71 15.36 3.01
C ALA A 97 -11.97 16.68 3.33
N SER A 98 -11.91 17.62 2.39
CA SER A 98 -11.23 18.91 2.59
C SER A 98 -11.85 19.79 3.67
N THR A 99 -13.14 19.61 3.97
CA THR A 99 -13.84 20.37 5.03
C THR A 99 -13.99 19.56 6.30
N ARG A 100 -14.03 18.23 6.21
CA ARG A 100 -14.28 17.32 7.34
C ARG A 100 -13.02 16.75 7.98
N LEU A 101 -11.89 16.75 7.28
CA LEU A 101 -10.65 16.14 7.74
C LEU A 101 -9.52 17.16 7.76
N SER A 102 -8.75 17.12 8.84
CA SER A 102 -7.45 17.76 8.94
C SER A 102 -6.36 16.69 8.95
N GLY A 103 -5.41 16.78 8.01
CA GLY A 103 -4.27 15.87 7.95
C GLY A 103 -3.45 15.86 9.24
N SER A 104 -3.34 17.00 9.93
CA SER A 104 -2.60 17.08 11.20
C SER A 104 -3.33 16.37 12.34
N GLU A 105 -4.66 16.46 12.39
CA GLU A 105 -5.47 15.75 13.39
C GLU A 105 -5.46 14.24 13.14
N LEU A 106 -5.51 13.82 11.87
CA LEU A 106 -5.37 12.41 11.49
C LEU A 106 -4.02 11.85 11.94
N LYS A 107 -2.91 12.56 11.69
CA LYS A 107 -1.57 12.14 12.14
C LYS A 107 -1.47 12.08 13.66
N LYS A 108 -2.07 13.05 14.36
CA LYS A 108 -2.13 13.05 15.83
C LYS A 108 -2.91 11.85 16.37
N ALA A 109 -4.00 11.46 15.71
CA ALA A 109 -4.76 10.26 16.05
C ALA A 109 -3.97 8.98 15.78
N ALA A 110 -3.35 8.88 14.59
CA ALA A 110 -2.55 7.73 14.17
C ALA A 110 -1.41 7.40 15.15
N LYS A 111 -0.70 8.43 15.65
CA LYS A 111 0.39 8.28 16.63
C LYS A 111 -0.01 7.50 17.89
N LYS A 112 -1.28 7.52 18.28
CA LYS A 112 -1.78 6.77 19.47
C LYS A 112 -1.81 5.25 19.24
N PHE A 113 -1.76 4.80 17.99
CA PHE A 113 -1.84 3.39 17.61
C PHE A 113 -0.50 2.84 17.14
N GLU A 114 0.45 3.70 16.77
CA GLU A 114 1.76 3.30 16.28
C GLU A 114 2.45 2.31 17.25
N GLY A 115 3.00 1.23 16.70
CA GLY A 115 3.71 0.20 17.45
C GLY A 115 2.83 -0.82 18.17
N LYS A 116 1.50 -0.67 18.18
CA LYS A 116 0.61 -1.68 18.76
C LYS A 116 0.74 -3.03 18.03
N PRO A 117 0.70 -4.17 18.73
CA PRO A 117 0.76 -5.48 18.11
C PRO A 117 -0.53 -5.79 17.33
N TYR A 118 -0.44 -6.73 16.39
CA TYR A 118 -1.61 -7.28 15.71
C TYR A 118 -2.56 -7.97 16.69
N ASP A 119 -3.86 -7.81 16.46
CA ASP A 119 -4.92 -8.48 17.21
C ASP A 119 -5.33 -9.75 16.47
N LEU A 120 -5.27 -10.91 17.13
CA LEU A 120 -5.43 -12.25 16.53
C LEU A 120 -6.81 -12.85 16.80
#